data_AF-A0A2M7TRK0-F1
#
_entry.id   AF-A0A2M7TRK0-F1
#
_cell.length_a   1.000
_cell.length_b   1.000
_cell.length_c   1.000
_cell.angle_alpha   90.00
_cell.angle_beta   90.00
_cell.angle_gamma   90.00
#
_symmetry.space_group_name_H-M   'P 1'
#
loop_
_entity.id
_entity.type
_entity.pdbx_description
1 polymer ?
#
loop_
_entity_poly.entity_id
_entity_poly.type
_entity_poly.pdbx_seq_one_letter_code
_entity_poly.pdbx_strand_id
1 'polypeptide(L)' 'TGVYVQNLYILDPENSRIVVFDKEGKLITQYIIENIGKIKKIFVEPQKKKCFLLSENKVLEFPIN' A
#
# COMPACT_ATOMS: atom_id res chain seq x y z
N THR A 1 11.10 22.07 2.16
CA THR A 1 9.89 21.66 2.90
C THR A 1 10.02 20.19 3.26
N GLY A 2 9.84 19.82 4.52
CA GLY A 2 9.91 18.41 4.93
C GLY A 2 8.71 17.63 4.40
N VAL A 3 8.95 16.45 3.81
CA VAL A 3 7.87 15.52 3.45
C VAL A 3 7.37 14.89 4.74
N TYR A 4 6.24 15.37 5.26
CA TYR A 4 5.58 14.75 6.40
C TYR A 4 4.87 13.47 5.95
N VAL A 5 5.42 12.33 6.35
CA VAL A 5 4.81 11.03 6.11
C VAL A 5 3.78 10.80 7.21
N GLN A 6 2.50 10.86 6.88
CA GLN A 6 1.41 10.72 7.86
C GLN A 6 1.12 9.27 8.22
N ASN A 7 1.16 8.37 7.24
CA ASN A 7 0.73 6.99 7.42
C ASN A 7 1.89 5.98 7.32
N LEU A 8 1.67 4.78 7.85
CA LEU A 8 2.48 3.59 7.65
C LEU A 8 1.70 2.61 6.79
N TYR A 9 2.25 2.23 5.64
CA TYR A 9 1.67 1.23 4.74
C TYR A 9 2.44 -0.07 4.92
N ILE A 10 1.76 -1.13 5.37
CA ILE A 10 2.33 -2.44 5.60
C ILE A 10 1.75 -3.40 4.57
N LEU A 11 2.63 -4.01 3.76
CA LEU A 11 2.24 -5.11 2.89
C LEU A 11 2.15 -6.39 3.72
N ASP A 12 1.01 -7.05 3.65
CA ASP A 12 0.71 -8.35 4.27
C ASP A 12 0.38 -9.34 3.13
N PRO A 13 1.41 -9.96 2.50
CA PRO A 13 1.22 -10.79 1.32
C PRO A 13 0.42 -12.05 1.61
N GLU A 14 0.55 -12.61 2.82
CA GLU A 14 -0.14 -13.85 3.22
C GLU A 14 -1.65 -13.65 3.25
N ASN A 15 -2.10 -12.46 3.66
CA ASN A 15 -3.51 -12.09 3.66
C ASN A 15 -3.92 -11.25 2.43
N SER A 16 -3.04 -11.16 1.41
CA SER A 16 -3.28 -10.42 0.16
C SER A 16 -3.78 -9.00 0.36
N ARG A 17 -3.20 -8.25 1.31
CA ARG A 17 -3.65 -6.90 1.64
C ARG A 17 -2.53 -5.92 1.92
N ILE A 18 -2.88 -4.64 1.88
CA ILE A 18 -2.10 -3.55 2.46
C ILE A 18 -2.88 -2.99 3.63
N VAL A 19 -2.23 -2.87 4.79
CA VAL A 19 -2.83 -2.27 5.99
C VAL A 19 -2.20 -0.90 6.22
N VAL A 20 -3.03 0.07 6.56
CA VAL A 20 -2.61 1.47 6.76
C VAL A 20 -2.85 1.88 8.19
N PHE A 21 -1.81 2.35 8.86
CA PHE A 21 -1.86 2.89 10.21
C PHE A 21 -1.41 4.35 10.23
N ASP A 22 -1.82 5.12 11.24
CA ASP A 22 -1.15 6.37 11.60
C ASP A 22 0.16 6.09 12.37
N LYS A 23 0.85 7.14 12.84
CA LYS A 23 2.12 7.00 13.55
C LYS A 23 1.95 6.56 15.01
N GLU A 24 0.74 6.67 15.53
CA GLU A 24 0.31 6.23 16.85
C GLU A 24 -0.14 4.76 16.85
N GLY A 25 -0.21 4.12 15.67
CA GLY A 25 -0.58 2.72 15.50
C GLY A 25 -2.08 2.47 15.39
N LYS A 26 -2.89 3.52 15.23
CA LYS A 26 -4.32 3.37 14.97
C LYS A 26 -4.52 2.91 13.53
N LEU A 27 -5.37 1.90 13.35
CA LEU A 27 -5.77 1.44 12.02
C LEU A 27 -6.58 2.53 11.30
N ILE A 28 -6.12 2.93 10.11
CA ILE A 28 -6.79 3.90 9.24
C ILE A 28 -7.63 3.19 8.20
N THR A 29 -7.05 2.22 7.47
CA THR A 29 -7.78 1.45 6.44
C THR A 29 -7.02 0.18 6.05
N GLN A 30 -7.64 -0.65 5.21
CA GLN A 30 -6.98 -1.77 4.53
C GLN A 30 -7.46 -1.91 3.09
N TYR A 31 -6.57 -2.33 2.21
CA TYR A 31 -6.83 -2.61 0.80
C TYR A 31 -6.65 -4.10 0.55
N ILE A 32 -7.73 -4.79 0.16
CA ILE A 32 -7.69 -6.19 -0.27
C ILE A 32 -7.32 -6.23 -1.74
N ILE A 33 -6.38 -7.10 -2.10
CA ILE A 33 -5.79 -7.16 -3.43
C ILE A 33 -6.11 -8.51 -4.05
N GLU A 34 -6.69 -8.47 -5.23
CA GLU A 34 -7.07 -9.66 -5.98
C GLU A 34 -6.38 -9.65 -7.36
N ASN A 35 -6.28 -10.82 -7.98
CA ASN A 35 -5.93 -10.99 -9.40
C ASN A 35 -4.52 -10.54 -9.87
N ILE A 36 -3.60 -10.17 -8.96
CA ILE A 36 -2.21 -9.82 -9.30
C ILE A 36 -1.18 -10.94 -9.04
N GLY A 37 -1.60 -12.01 -8.34
CA GLY A 37 -0.70 -13.09 -7.90
C GLY A 37 0.12 -12.69 -6.68
N LYS A 38 1.24 -13.40 -6.43
CA LYS A 38 2.09 -13.17 -5.25
C LYS A 38 2.77 -11.80 -5.32
N ILE A 39 2.34 -10.88 -4.47
CA ILE A 39 2.91 -9.54 -4.34
C ILE A 39 4.27 -9.64 -3.66
N LYS A 40 5.26 -8.94 -4.20
CA LYS A 40 6.63 -8.88 -3.65
C LYS A 40 6.96 -7.52 -3.05
N LYS A 41 6.38 -6.45 -3.59
CA LYS A 41 6.73 -5.08 -3.20
C LYS A 41 5.58 -4.11 -3.38
N ILE A 42 5.54 -3.11 -2.51
CA ILE A 42 4.69 -1.92 -2.65
C ILE A 42 5.55 -0.67 -2.84
N PHE A 43 5.03 0.27 -3.61
CA PHE A 43 5.55 1.63 -3.71
C PHE A 43 4.38 2.61 -3.57
N VAL A 44 4.47 3.52 -2.61
CA VAL A 44 3.37 4.45 -2.29
C VAL A 44 3.78 5.86 -2.66
N GLU A 45 2.91 6.56 -3.36
CA GLU A 45 3.09 7.96 -3.73
C GLU A 45 1.92 8.80 -3.17
N PRO A 46 2.01 9.23 -1.89
CA PRO A 46 0.88 9.87 -1.20
C PRO A 46 0.43 11.17 -1.86
N GLN A 47 1.37 11.96 -2.39
CA GLN A 47 1.09 13.25 -3.05
C GLN A 47 0.21 13.08 -4.29
N LYS A 48 0.34 11.94 -4.99
CA LYS A 48 -0.49 11.61 -6.15
C LYS A 48 -1.67 10.69 -5.81
N LYS A 49 -1.84 10.34 -4.53
CA LYS A 49 -2.84 9.39 -4.06
C LYS A 49 -2.80 8.05 -4.79
N LYS A 50 -1.59 7.54 -5.05
CA LYS A 50 -1.39 6.28 -5.77
C LYS A 50 -0.55 5.29 -4.97
N CYS A 51 -0.85 4.02 -5.17
CA CYS A 51 -0.01 2.90 -4.74
C CYS A 51 0.23 1.95 -5.92
N PHE A 52 1.44 1.43 -5.99
CA PHE A 52 1.88 0.47 -6.98
C PHE A 52 2.26 -0.83 -6.30
N LEU A 53 1.72 -1.92 -6.82
CA LEU A 53 1.98 -3.28 -6.39
C LEU A 53 2.77 -4.01 -7.47
N LEU A 54 3.92 -4.56 -7.10
CA LEU A 54 4.74 -5.37 -7.98
C LEU A 54 4.56 -6.85 -7.60
N SER A 55 4.11 -7.65 -8.57
CA SER A 55 4.22 -9.11 -8.54
C SER A 55 5.34 -9.57 -9.48
N GLU A 56 5.43 -10.87 -9.81
CA GLU A 56 6.52 -11.39 -10.64
C GLU A 56 6.59 -10.77 -12.03
N ASN A 57 5.42 -10.56 -12.65
CA ASN A 57 5.30 -10.13 -14.03
C ASN A 57 4.21 -9.05 -14.24
N LYS A 58 3.64 -8.51 -13.17
CA LYS A 58 2.61 -7.47 -13.23
C LYS A 58 2.93 -6.31 -12.30
N VAL A 59 2.52 -5.12 -12.74
CA VAL A 59 2.39 -3.94 -11.89
C VAL A 59 0.92 -3.56 -11.87
N LEU A 60 0.34 -3.45 -10.68
CA LEU A 60 -1.00 -2.91 -10.48
C LEU A 60 -0.87 -1.54 -9.86
N GLU A 61 -1.54 -0.55 -10.45
CA GLU A 61 -1.74 0.77 -9.87
C GLU A 61 -3.15 0.84 -9.29
N PHE A 62 -3.29 1.41 -8.10
CA PHE A 62 -4.61 1.71 -7.54
C PHE A 62 -4.58 2.99 -6.69
N PRO A 63 -5.73 3.70 -6.58
CA PRO A 63 -5.82 4.91 -5.78
C PRO A 63 -5.82 4.61 -4.27
N ILE A 64 -5.22 5.51 -3.49
CA ILE A 64 -5.26 5.51 -2.03
C ILE A 64 -5.95 6.78 -1.50
N ASN A 65 -6.50 6.72 -0.29
CA ASN A 65 -7.24 7.83 0.31
C ASN A 65 -6.33 8.91 0.88
#